data_AF-A0A540V5E8-F1
#
_entry.id   AF-A0A540V5E8-F1
#
_cell.length_a   1.000
_cell.length_b   1.000
_cell.length_c   1.000
_cell.angle_alpha   90.00
_cell.angle_beta   90.00
_cell.angle_gamma   90.00
#
_symmetry.space_group_name_H-M   'P 1'
#
loop_
_entity.id
_entity.type
_entity.pdbx_description
1 polymer ?
#
loop_
_entity_poly.entity_id
_entity_poly.type
_entity_poly.pdbx_seq_one_letter_code
_entity_poly.pdbx_strand_id
1 'polypeptide(L)'
;MELLKVLLGAFFVFTGTMLFGLVHMSIAIHVQGYRVANIFDNLTWTGTWAPFILSIVQMLVGAVLIAMGLKSGKAQEETDVDEEAASEEGWE
;
A
#
# COMPACT_ATOMS: atom_id res chain seq x y z
N MET A 1 5.39 11.08 13.83
CA MET A 1 4.80 9.73 13.65
C MET A 1 4.26 9.51 12.23
N GLU A 2 3.92 10.56 11.49
CA GLU A 2 3.36 10.45 10.13
C GLU A 2 4.34 9.86 9.10
N LEU A 3 5.60 10.30 9.11
CA LEU A 3 6.62 9.73 8.23
C LEU A 3 6.79 8.22 8.44
N LEU A 4 6.72 7.76 9.69
CA LEU A 4 6.79 6.33 10.00
C LEU A 4 5.62 5.54 9.40
N LYS A 5 4.39 6.09 9.45
CA LYS A 5 3.21 5.46 8.82
C LYS A 5 3.37 5.37 7.31
N VAL A 6 3.88 6.43 6.67
CA VAL A 6 4.13 6.45 5.22
C VAL A 6 5.20 5.43 4.84
N LEU A 7 6.33 5.38 5.58
CA LEU A 7 7.42 4.43 5.31
C LEU A 7 6.99 2.98 5.54
N LEU A 8 6.26 2.72 6.63
CA LEU A 8 5.70 1.40 6.90
C LEU A 8 4.70 1.01 5.81
N GLY A 9 3.83 1.93 5.42
CA GLY A 9 2.88 1.70 4.34
C GLY A 9 3.55 1.39 3.00
N ALA A 10 4.60 2.15 2.64
CA ALA A 10 5.40 1.91 1.43
C ALA A 10 6.09 0.53 1.46
N PHE A 11 6.61 0.13 2.63
CA PHE A 11 7.18 -1.20 2.81
C PHE A 11 6.16 -2.32 2.59
N PHE A 12 4.94 -2.17 3.14
CA PHE A 12 3.85 -3.11 2.93
C PHE A 12 3.39 -3.19 1.46
N VAL A 13 3.31 -2.04 0.77
CA VAL A 13 3.00 -2.03 -0.68
C VAL A 13 4.10 -2.71 -1.48
N PHE A 14 5.37 -2.42 -1.19
CA PHE A 14 6.51 -3.00 -1.90
C PHE A 14 6.57 -4.52 -1.74
N THR A 15 6.51 -5.01 -0.50
CA THR A 15 6.54 -6.44 -0.20
C THR A 15 5.30 -7.17 -0.75
N GLY A 16 4.12 -6.56 -0.66
CA GLY A 16 2.90 -7.08 -1.28
C GLY A 16 3.00 -7.17 -2.80
N THR A 17 3.56 -6.15 -3.46
CA THR A 17 3.77 -6.15 -4.92
C THR A 17 4.77 -7.24 -5.34
N MET A 18 5.86 -7.42 -4.59
CA MET A 18 6.81 -8.51 -4.83
C MET A 18 6.16 -9.89 -4.67
N LEU A 19 5.40 -10.10 -3.59
CA LEU A 19 4.69 -11.36 -3.36
C LEU A 19 3.67 -11.65 -4.46
N PHE A 20 2.92 -10.64 -4.89
CA PHE A 20 1.98 -10.73 -6.01
C PHE A 20 2.68 -11.13 -7.32
N GLY A 21 3.83 -10.51 -7.59
CA GLY A 21 4.67 -10.84 -8.74
C GLY A 21 5.21 -12.28 -8.70
N LEU A 22 5.61 -12.76 -7.53
CA LEU A 22 6.05 -14.15 -7.34
C LEU A 22 4.91 -15.15 -7.58
N VAL A 23 3.69 -14.84 -7.14
CA VAL A 23 2.50 -15.66 -7.45
C VAL A 23 2.28 -15.73 -8.96
N HIS A 24 2.36 -14.59 -9.66
CA HIS A 24 2.20 -14.56 -11.11
C HIS A 24 3.29 -15.36 -11.83
N MET A 25 4.55 -15.22 -11.41
CA MET A 25 5.67 -16.01 -11.93
C MET A 25 5.46 -17.51 -11.68
N SER A 26 5.02 -17.89 -10.47
CA SER A 26 4.75 -19.29 -10.13
C SER A 26 3.70 -19.91 -11.06
N ILE A 27 2.61 -19.18 -11.33
CA ILE A 27 1.57 -19.63 -12.27
C ILE A 27 2.13 -19.69 -13.69
N ALA A 28 2.85 -18.66 -14.15
CA ALA A 28 3.39 -18.60 -15.50
C ALA A 28 4.34 -19.77 -15.82
N ILE A 29 5.11 -20.24 -14.82
CA ILE A 29 6.02 -21.37 -14.97
C ILE A 29 5.25 -22.70 -15.08
N HIS A 30 4.18 -22.88 -14.30
CA HIS A 30 3.50 -24.17 -14.21
C HIS A 30 2.37 -24.33 -15.24
N VAL A 31 1.78 -23.23 -15.71
CA VAL A 31 0.66 -23.25 -16.66
C VAL A 31 1.14 -22.85 -18.05
N GLN A 32 1.37 -23.84 -18.93
CA GLN A 32 1.60 -23.55 -20.35
C GLN A 32 0.36 -22.89 -20.95
N GLY A 33 0.47 -21.60 -21.27
CA GLY A 33 -0.64 -20.81 -21.77
C GLY A 33 -1.41 -20.09 -20.66
N TYR A 34 -0.71 -19.39 -19.76
CA TYR A 34 -1.29 -18.42 -18.82
C TYR A 34 -2.36 -17.56 -19.50
N ARG A 35 -3.62 -17.97 -19.37
CA ARG A 35 -4.75 -17.18 -19.80
C ARG A 35 -5.18 -16.37 -18.60
N VAL A 36 -4.91 -15.07 -18.65
CA VAL A 36 -5.38 -14.05 -17.68
C VAL A 36 -6.89 -14.22 -17.40
N ALA A 37 -7.64 -14.73 -18.38
CA ALA A 37 -9.07 -14.99 -18.29
C ALA A 37 -9.50 -15.88 -17.10
N ASN A 38 -8.66 -16.81 -16.61
CA ASN A 38 -9.01 -17.71 -15.50
C ASN A 38 -7.94 -17.73 -14.39
N ILE A 39 -7.62 -16.57 -13.82
CA ILE A 39 -6.66 -16.49 -12.71
C ILE A 39 -7.06 -17.34 -11.50
N PHE A 40 -8.36 -17.54 -11.25
CA PHE A 40 -8.86 -18.35 -10.13
C PHE A 40 -8.62 -19.85 -10.30
N ASP A 41 -8.77 -20.38 -11.52
CA ASP A 41 -8.45 -21.80 -11.81
C ASP A 41 -6.96 -22.03 -11.64
N ASN A 42 -6.17 -21.09 -12.15
CA ASN A 42 -4.72 -21.11 -12.03
C ASN A 42 -4.26 -21.10 -10.58
N LEU A 43 -4.80 -20.21 -9.75
CA LEU A 43 -4.51 -20.14 -8.30
C LEU A 43 -4.90 -21.44 -7.57
N THR A 44 -6.01 -22.06 -7.97
CA THR A 44 -6.48 -23.33 -7.40
C THR A 44 -5.54 -24.47 -7.77
N TRP A 45 -5.15 -24.53 -9.04
CA TRP A 45 -4.29 -25.58 -9.55
C TRP A 45 -2.84 -25.48 -9.03
N THR A 46 -2.29 -24.27 -8.90
CA THR A 46 -0.97 -24.05 -8.29
C THR A 46 -0.99 -24.01 -6.76
N GLY A 47 -2.17 -24.00 -6.13
CA GLY A 47 -2.28 -23.90 -4.67
C GLY A 47 -1.79 -22.58 -4.07
N THR A 48 -1.76 -21.49 -4.86
CA THR A 48 -1.16 -20.20 -4.46
C THR A 48 -2.19 -19.18 -3.94
N TRP A 49 -3.38 -19.63 -3.56
CA TRP A 49 -4.43 -18.78 -2.98
C TRP A 49 -3.98 -18.00 -1.74
N ALA A 50 -3.32 -18.66 -0.79
CA ALA A 50 -2.86 -18.02 0.44
C ALA A 50 -1.87 -16.87 0.17
N PRO A 51 -0.75 -17.07 -0.57
CA PRO A 51 0.16 -15.97 -0.89
C PRO A 51 -0.48 -14.90 -1.79
N PHE A 52 -1.43 -15.26 -2.66
CA PHE A 52 -2.19 -14.30 -3.45
C PHE A 52 -3.01 -13.36 -2.56
N ILE A 53 -3.86 -13.91 -1.69
CA ILE A 53 -4.69 -13.12 -0.77
C ILE A 53 -3.81 -12.26 0.14
N LEU A 54 -2.74 -12.84 0.69
CA LEU A 54 -1.81 -12.12 1.55
C LEU A 54 -1.18 -10.91 0.83
N SER A 55 -0.81 -11.06 -0.44
CA SER A 55 -0.25 -9.97 -1.24
C SER A 55 -1.23 -8.80 -1.40
N ILE A 56 -2.51 -9.09 -1.66
CA ILE A 56 -3.57 -8.08 -1.77
C ILE A 56 -3.77 -7.38 -0.42
N VAL A 57 -3.87 -8.15 0.67
CA VAL A 57 -4.05 -7.59 2.02
C VAL A 57 -2.88 -6.68 2.39
N GLN A 58 -1.63 -7.09 2.12
CA GLN A 58 -0.45 -6.26 2.37
C GLN A 58 -0.50 -4.95 1.57
N MET A 59 -0.86 -4.99 0.29
CA MET A 59 -1.00 -3.78 -0.53
C MET A 59 -2.10 -2.85 -0.01
N LEU A 60 -3.25 -3.39 0.40
CA LEU A 60 -4.35 -2.59 0.96
C LEU A 60 -3.97 -1.95 2.29
N VAL A 61 -3.38 -2.72 3.22
CA VAL A 61 -2.89 -2.19 4.49
C VAL A 61 -1.84 -1.11 4.24
N GLY A 62 -0.91 -1.34 3.32
CA GLY A 62 0.11 -0.37 2.94
C GLY A 62 -0.48 0.93 2.38
N ALA A 63 -1.45 0.83 1.46
CA ALA A 63 -2.14 1.98 0.89
C ALA A 63 -2.91 2.79 1.96
N VAL A 64 -3.58 2.11 2.89
CA VAL A 64 -4.29 2.75 4.00
C VAL A 64 -3.31 3.50 4.92
N LEU A 65 -2.18 2.90 5.26
CA LEU A 65 -1.16 3.55 6.09
C LEU A 65 -0.57 4.80 5.43
N ILE A 66 -0.31 4.74 4.12
CA ILE A 66 0.15 5.91 3.35
C ILE A 66 -0.92 7.00 3.37
N ALA A 67 -2.18 6.66 3.08
CA ALA A 67 -3.29 7.62 3.07
C ALA A 67 -3.48 8.31 4.43
N MET A 68 -3.39 7.54 5.53
CA MET A 68 -3.46 8.10 6.90
C MET A 68 -2.28 9.02 7.20
N GLY A 69 -1.06 8.62 6.82
CA GLY A 69 0.14 9.44 7.01
C GLY A 69 0.09 10.76 6.25
N LEU A 70 -0.37 10.74 4.99
CA LEU A 70 -0.52 11.94 4.17
C LEU A 70 -1.63 12.87 4.68
N LYS A 71 -2.76 12.31 5.10
CA LYS A 71 -3.88 13.10 5.64
C LYS A 71 -3.48 13.85 6.91
N SER A 72 -2.76 13.18 7.80
CA SER A 72 -2.32 13.80 9.05
C SER A 72 -1.20 14.82 8.84
N GLY A 73 -0.32 14.62 7.84
CA GLY A 73 0.69 15.62 7.49
C GLY A 73 0.06 16.93 7.01
N LYS A 74 -0.96 16.84 6.15
CA LYS A 74 -1.72 18.01 5.68
C LYS A 74 -2.45 18.75 6.80
N ALA A 75 -3.09 18.01 7.71
CA ALA A 75 -3.79 18.62 8.83
C ALA A 75 -2.83 19.39 9.75
N GLN A 76 -1.60 18.91 9.91
CA GLN A 76 -0.61 19.58 10.73
C GLN A 76 -0.06 20.85 10.09
N GLU A 77 0.23 20.81 8.78
CA GLU A 77 0.67 21.98 7.99
C GLU A 77 -0.35 23.13 8.05
N GLU A 78 -1.64 22.85 8.04
CA GLU A 78 -2.71 23.85 8.13
C GLU A 78 -2.74 24.52 9.51
N THR A 79 -2.61 23.75 10.61
CA THR A 79 -2.51 24.31 11.97
C THR A 79 -1.27 25.16 12.19
N ASP A 80 -0.12 24.74 11.66
CA ASP A 80 1.15 25.45 11.88
C ASP A 80 1.11 26.84 11.19
N VAL A 81 0.48 26.93 10.00
CA VAL A 81 0.28 28.21 9.28
C VAL A 81 -0.70 29.13 10.01
N ASP A 82 -1.78 28.59 10.57
CA ASP A 82 -2.76 29.37 11.34
C ASP A 82 -2.15 29.92 12.65
N GLU A 83 -1.28 29.14 13.34
CA GLU A 83 -0.55 29.62 14.52
C GLU A 83 0.49 30.70 14.17
N GLU A 84 1.21 30.56 13.06
CA GLU A 84 2.20 31.55 12.61
C GLU A 84 1.51 32.87 12.26
N ALA A 85 0.40 32.84 11.51
CA ALA A 85 -0.38 34.02 11.16
C ALA A 85 -0.98 34.73 12.38
N ALA A 86 -1.53 33.97 13.34
CA ALA A 86 -2.07 34.53 14.59
C ALA A 86 -0.99 35.15 15.48
N SER A 87 0.26 34.67 15.38
CA SER A 87 1.39 35.22 16.12
C SER A 87 1.89 36.55 15.57
N GLU A 88 1.70 36.83 14.27
CA GLU A 88 2.09 38.10 13.64
C GLU A 88 1.06 39.22 13.87
N GLU A 89 -0.24 38.92 13.88
CA GLU A 89 -1.30 39.92 14.15
C GLU A 89 -1.37 40.40 15.61
N GLY A 90 -0.78 39.66 16.56
CA GLY A 90 -0.81 39.99 17.99
C GLY A 90 0.15 41.09 18.45
N TRP A 91 0.98 41.64 17.55
CA TRP A 91 2.00 42.66 17.87
C TRP A 91 1.75 44.03 17.24
N GLU A 92 0.62 44.24 16.54
CA GLU A 92 0.18 45.55 16.01
C GLU A 92 -0.77 46.31 16.96
#